data_AF-A0AA41X3R3-F1
#
_entry.id   AF-A0AA41X3R3-F1
#
_cell.length_a   1.000
_cell.length_b   1.000
_cell.length_c   1.000
_cell.angle_alpha   90.00
_cell.angle_beta   90.00
_cell.angle_gamma   90.00
#
_symmetry.space_group_name_H-M   'P 1'
#
loop_
_entity.id
_entity.type
_entity.pdbx_description
1 polymer ?
#
loop_
_entity_poly.entity_id
_entity_poly.type
_entity_poly.pdbx_seq_one_letter_code
_entity_poly.pdbx_strand_id
1 'polypeptide(L)' 'AAAEPPTLVPAITDYPLDLKQLSQDYEINMIQQALADSQYNQKKTAEKLSLTYHQLRGYLKKYNLLDSTAEEN' A
#
# COMPACT_ATOMS: atom_id res chain seq x y z
N ALA A 1 23.16 6.69 -19.54
CA ALA A 1 23.10 6.64 -18.07
C ALA A 1 22.20 5.49 -17.70
N ALA A 2 22.72 4.50 -16.99
CA ALA A 2 21.98 3.31 -16.58
C ALA A 2 20.86 3.75 -15.62
N ALA A 3 19.61 3.53 -16.01
CA ALA A 3 18.47 3.68 -15.11
C ALA A 3 18.49 2.46 -14.18
N GLU A 4 19.06 2.64 -13.01
CA GLU A 4 19.02 1.67 -11.92
C GLU A 4 17.55 1.53 -11.49
N PRO A 5 16.94 0.32 -11.53
CA PRO A 5 15.62 0.15 -10.93
C PRO A 5 15.74 0.33 -9.41
N PRO A 6 14.79 1.01 -8.74
CA PRO A 6 14.80 1.11 -7.29
C PRO A 6 14.47 -0.27 -6.72
N THR A 7 15.50 -1.06 -6.43
CA THR A 7 15.38 -2.31 -5.67
C THR A 7 15.30 -1.96 -4.18
N LEU A 8 14.19 -1.35 -3.76
CA LEU A 8 13.87 -1.14 -2.34
C LEU A 8 13.26 -2.42 -1.74
N VAL A 9 13.89 -3.58 -1.95
CA VAL A 9 13.64 -4.73 -1.08
C VAL A 9 14.46 -4.48 0.18
N PRO A 10 13.84 -4.17 1.34
CA PRO A 10 14.61 -4.10 2.58
C PRO A 10 15.27 -5.47 2.75
N ALA A 11 16.59 -5.49 2.89
CA ALA A 11 17.34 -6.69 3.19
C ALA A 11 16.94 -7.15 4.61
N ILE A 12 15.84 -7.90 4.72
CA ILE A 12 15.31 -8.44 5.97
C ILE A 12 16.29 -9.50 6.46
N THR A 13 17.26 -9.08 7.27
CA THR A 13 18.39 -9.92 7.72
C THR A 13 18.63 -9.88 9.23
N ASP A 14 17.75 -9.23 10.00
CA ASP A 14 17.87 -9.14 11.46
C ASP A 14 16.71 -9.87 12.15
N TYR A 15 17.00 -10.97 12.86
CA TYR A 15 15.99 -11.79 13.55
C TYR A 15 16.04 -11.55 15.07
N PRO A 16 14.89 -11.54 15.75
CA PRO A 16 13.57 -12.01 15.30
C PRO A 16 12.70 -10.94 14.63
N LEU A 17 12.15 -11.26 13.45
CA LEU A 17 11.25 -10.40 12.69
C LEU A 17 9.78 -10.64 13.05
N ASP A 18 9.00 -9.57 13.15
CA ASP A 18 7.54 -9.66 13.24
C ASP A 18 6.93 -9.64 11.84
N LEU A 19 6.72 -10.84 11.28
CA LEU A 19 6.15 -11.02 9.95
C LEU A 19 4.79 -10.32 9.81
N LYS A 20 3.97 -10.31 10.87
CA LYS A 20 2.64 -9.69 10.84
C LYS A 20 2.74 -8.19 10.61
N GLN A 21 3.63 -7.50 11.34
CA GLN A 21 3.86 -6.08 11.15
C GLN A 21 4.42 -5.76 9.76
N LEU A 22 5.41 -6.51 9.30
CA LEU A 22 6.02 -6.29 7.97
C LEU A 22 5.04 -6.51 6.83
N SER A 23 4.23 -7.58 6.88
CA SER A 23 3.18 -7.80 5.90
C SER A 23 2.16 -6.66 5.89
N GLN A 24 1.72 -6.23 7.07
CA GLN A 24 0.78 -5.11 7.19
C GLN A 24 1.36 -3.81 6.62
N ASP A 25 2.60 -3.46 6.95
CA ASP A 25 3.26 -2.26 6.45
C ASP A 25 3.39 -2.29 4.92
N TYR A 26 3.81 -3.42 4.37
CA TYR A 26 3.92 -3.61 2.92
C TYR A 26 2.57 -3.48 2.21
N GLU A 27 1.51 -4.11 2.75
CA GLU A 27 0.15 -3.97 2.23
C GLU A 27 -0.32 -2.51 2.25
N ILE A 28 -0.11 -1.81 3.37
CA ILE A 28 -0.48 -0.39 3.54
C ILE A 28 0.29 0.48 2.53
N ASN A 29 1.59 0.29 2.42
CA ASN A 29 2.44 1.07 1.52
C ASN A 29 2.01 0.88 0.06
N MET A 30 1.78 -0.37 -0.36
CA MET A 30 1.31 -0.69 -1.70
C MET A 30 -0.05 -0.05 -2.01
N ILE A 31 -1.00 -0.12 -1.07
CA ILE A 31 -2.33 0.49 -1.24
C ILE A 31 -2.22 2.01 -1.35
N GLN A 32 -1.40 2.66 -0.52
CA GLN A 32 -1.20 4.10 -0.56
C GLN A 32 -0.55 4.56 -1.87
N GLN A 33 0.48 3.84 -2.35
CA GLN A 33 1.10 4.13 -3.64
C GLN A 33 0.09 4.00 -4.79
N ALA A 34 -0.71 2.94 -4.80
CA ALA A 34 -1.74 2.73 -5.82
C ALA A 34 -2.88 3.77 -5.73
N LEU A 35 -3.24 4.22 -4.53
CA LEU A 35 -4.18 5.33 -4.31
C LEU A 35 -3.62 6.62 -4.91
N ALA A 36 -2.39 7.00 -4.56
CA ALA A 36 -1.75 8.22 -5.05
C ALA A 36 -1.64 8.22 -6.59
N ASP A 37 -1.18 7.12 -7.18
CA ASP A 37 -1.11 6.94 -8.63
C ASP A 37 -2.50 6.96 -9.31
N SER A 38 -3.55 6.48 -8.62
CA SER A 38 -4.93 6.55 -9.10
C SER A 38 -5.65 7.86 -8.74
N GLN A 39 -4.93 8.88 -8.25
CA GLN A 39 -5.49 10.16 -7.77
C GLN A 39 -6.59 9.96 -6.73
N TYR A 40 -6.35 9.06 -5.77
CA TYR A 40 -7.26 8.64 -4.70
C TYR A 40 -8.61 8.07 -5.19
N ASN A 41 -8.70 7.70 -6.47
CA ASN A 41 -9.87 7.04 -7.01
C ASN A 41 -9.85 5.56 -6.61
N GLN A 42 -10.62 5.22 -5.57
CA GLN A 42 -10.68 3.86 -5.01
C GLN A 42 -11.08 2.79 -6.04
N LYS A 43 -11.96 3.12 -7.00
CA LYS A 43 -12.35 2.17 -8.04
C LYS A 43 -11.17 1.83 -8.94
N LYS A 44 -10.48 2.85 -9.46
CA LYS A 44 -9.27 2.68 -10.28
C LYS A 44 -8.16 1.97 -9.50
N THR A 45 -7.99 2.31 -8.23
CA THR A 45 -6.99 1.68 -7.35
C THR A 45 -7.25 0.18 -7.23
N ALA A 46 -8.51 -0.22 -7.03
CA ALA A 46 -8.90 -1.62 -6.95
C ALA A 46 -8.59 -2.34 -8.27
N GLU A 47 -8.91 -1.74 -9.41
CA GLU A 47 -8.57 -2.29 -10.73
C GLU A 47 -7.06 -2.45 -10.92
N LYS A 48 -6.25 -1.45 -10.54
CA LYS A 48 -4.78 -1.51 -10.65
C LYS A 48 -4.16 -2.57 -9.74
N LEU A 49 -4.74 -2.79 -8.56
CA LEU A 49 -4.31 -3.83 -7.62
C LEU A 49 -4.94 -5.21 -7.93
N SER A 50 -5.73 -5.34 -9.00
CA SER A 50 -6.48 -6.56 -9.31
C SER A 50 -7.35 -7.05 -8.13
N LEU A 51 -7.90 -6.09 -7.38
CA LEU A 51 -8.81 -6.29 -6.27
C LEU A 51 -10.23 -5.88 -6.69
N THR A 52 -11.24 -6.50 -6.08
CA THR A 52 -12.58 -5.93 -6.12
C THR A 52 -12.65 -4.67 -5.25
N TYR A 53 -13.53 -3.75 -5.59
CA TYR A 53 -13.79 -2.56 -4.77
C TYR A 53 -14.11 -2.91 -3.31
N HIS A 54 -14.83 -4.02 -3.08
CA HIS A 54 -15.13 -4.50 -1.73
C HIS A 54 -13.89 -4.95 -0.95
N GLN A 55 -12.93 -5.61 -1.61
CA GLN A 55 -11.67 -6.01 -0.98
C GLN A 55 -10.82 -4.79 -0.65
N LEU A 56 -10.64 -3.87 -1.60
CA LEU A 56 -9.91 -2.62 -1.35
C LEU A 56 -10.52 -1.87 -0.15
N ARG A 57 -11.84 -1.69 -0.14
CA ARG A 57 -12.52 -1.02 0.96
C ARG A 57 -12.35 -1.77 2.30
N GLY A 58 -12.29 -3.10 2.27
CA GLY A 58 -11.96 -3.93 3.42
C GLY A 58 -10.57 -3.60 3.98
N TYR A 59 -9.56 -3.51 3.12
CA TYR A 59 -8.22 -3.11 3.53
C TYR A 59 -8.15 -1.67 4.05
N LEU A 60 -8.79 -0.73 3.36
CA LEU A 60 -8.85 0.67 3.80
C LEU A 60 -9.49 0.81 5.20
N LYS A 61 -10.53 0.03 5.48
CA LYS A 61 -11.16 -0.01 6.81
C LYS A 61 -10.28 -0.73 7.85
N LYS A 62 -9.68 -1.86 7.47
CA LYS A 62 -8.78 -2.65 8.35
C LYS A 62 -7.58 -1.82 8.81
N TYR A 63 -7.03 -0.99 7.92
CA TYR A 63 -5.86 -0.16 8.18
C TYR A 63 -6.18 1.30 8.50
N ASN A 64 -7.46 1.66 8.64
CA ASN A 64 -7.93 3.02 8.92
C ASN A 64 -7.47 4.09 7.90
N LEU A 65 -7.11 3.69 6.68
CA LEU A 65 -6.60 4.57 5.62
C LEU A 65 -7.64 5.52 5.01
N LEU A 66 -8.90 5.44 5.43
CA LEU A 66 -9.97 6.33 4.96
C LEU A 66 -9.95 7.70 5.66
N ASP A 67 -9.40 7.77 6.87
CA ASP A 67 -9.37 8.97 7.70
C ASP A 67 -8.12 9.80 7.39
N SER A 68 -6.96 9.13 7.30
CA SER A 68 -5.66 9.78 7.04
C SER A 68 -5.54 10.45 5.67
N THR A 69 -6.35 10.09 4.67
CA THR A 69 -6.33 10.77 3.37
C THR A 69 -7.17 12.05 3.34
N ALA A 70 -7.96 12.32 4.38
CA ALA A 70 -8.83 13.50 4.47
C ALA A 70 -8.15 14.69 5.18
N GLU A 71 -7.03 14.48 5.88
CA GLU A 71 -6.37 15.50 6.71
C GLU A 71 -5.19 16.22 6.01
N GLU A 72 -4.91 15.96 4.74
CA GLU A 72 -3.88 16.67 3.95
C GLU A 72 -4.52 17.61 2.89
N ASN A 73 -5.33 18.59 3.35
CA ASN A 73 -5.70 19.76 2.55
C ASN A 73 -5.76 21.05 3.37
#